data_AF-A0A7Y5AIB6-F1
#
_entry.id   AF-A0A7Y5AIB6-F1
#
_cell.length_a   1.000
_cell.length_b   1.000
_cell.length_c   1.000
_cell.angle_alpha   90.00
_cell.angle_beta   90.00
_cell.angle_gamma   90.00
#
_symmetry.space_group_name_H-M   'P 1'
#
loop_
_entity.id
_entity.type
_entity.pdbx_description
1 polymer ?
#
loop_
_entity_poly.entity_id
_entity_poly.type
_entity_poly.pdbx_seq_one_letter_code
_entity_poly.pdbx_strand_id
1 'polypeptide(L)' 'MSEPGQKLRLGALIALVVGSMIGGGIFSLPQNMAARADVGAVLIGWGITAVGMLALAFV' A
#
# COMPACT_ATOMS: atom_id res chain seq x y z
N MET A 1 -15.80 -30.86 8.15
CA MET A 1 -15.91 -30.68 6.70
C MET A 1 -14.65 -29.93 6.27
N SER A 2 -13.58 -30.62 5.86
CA SER A 2 -12.35 -29.97 5.42
C SER A 2 -12.57 -29.51 3.98
N GLU A 3 -12.80 -28.22 3.77
CA GLU A 3 -12.90 -27.64 2.44
C GLU A 3 -11.58 -27.92 1.69
N PRO A 4 -11.60 -28.54 0.50
CA PRO A 4 -10.39 -28.73 -0.28
C PRO A 4 -9.81 -27.35 -0.57
N GLY A 5 -8.62 -27.07 -0.03
CA GLY A 5 -7.98 -25.76 -0.11
C GLY A 5 -7.95 -25.26 -1.56
N GLN A 6 -8.80 -24.29 -1.87
CA GLN A 6 -8.92 -23.71 -3.19
C GLN A 6 -7.62 -22.97 -3.51
N LYS A 7 -6.74 -23.63 -4.28
CA LYS A 7 -5.47 -23.03 -4.70
C LYS A 7 -5.76 -21.87 -5.63
N LEU A 8 -5.44 -20.65 -5.19
CA LEU A 8 -5.53 -19.48 -6.04
C LEU A 8 -4.64 -19.67 -7.27
N ARG A 9 -5.18 -19.35 -8.44
CA ARG A 9 -4.40 -19.31 -9.68
C ARG A 9 -3.37 -18.18 -9.59
N LEU A 10 -2.23 -18.32 -10.27
CA LEU A 10 -1.11 -17.36 -10.21
C LEU A 10 -1.57 -15.89 -10.40
N GLY A 11 -2.48 -15.63 -11.34
CA GLY A 11 -3.00 -14.28 -11.55
C GLY A 11 -3.77 -13.71 -10.35
N ALA A 12 -4.49 -14.55 -9.61
CA ALA A 12 -5.22 -14.13 -8.41
C ALA A 12 -4.27 -13.86 -7.23
N LEU A 13 -3.15 -14.60 -7.15
CA LEU A 13 -2.08 -14.30 -6.19
C LEU A 13 -1.40 -12.97 -6.52
N ILE A 14 -1.10 -12.71 -7.80
CA ILE A 14 -0.52 -11.43 -8.23
C ILE A 14 -1.48 -10.29 -7.90
N ALA A 15 -2.77 -10.42 -8.26
CA ALA A 15 -3.79 -9.43 -7.95
C ALA A 15 -3.94 -9.19 -6.44
N LEU A 16 -3.87 -10.25 -5.63
CA LEU A 16 -3.91 -10.16 -4.18
C LEU A 16 -2.70 -9.37 -3.63
N VAL A 17 -1.50 -9.67 -4.09
CA VAL A 17 -0.27 -9.00 -3.64
C VAL A 17 -0.28 -7.53 -4.05
N VAL A 18 -0.58 -7.23 -5.32
CA VAL A 18 -0.66 -5.86 -5.82
C VAL A 18 -1.75 -5.07 -5.09
N GLY A 19 -2.93 -5.66 -4.90
CA GLY A 19 -4.03 -5.05 -4.15
C GLY A 19 -3.66 -4.78 -2.70
N SER A 20 -2.94 -5.70 -2.05
CA SER A 20 -2.50 -5.55 -0.66
C SER A 20 -1.42 -4.47 -0.52
N MET A 21 -0.48 -4.40 -1.46
CA MET A 21 0.56 -3.35 -1.51
C MET A 21 -0.06 -1.96 -1.72
N ILE A 22 -0.99 -1.83 -2.66
CA ILE A 22 -1.67 -0.56 -2.94
C ILE A 22 -2.57 -0.17 -1.76
N GLY A 23 -3.36 -1.11 -1.24
CA GLY A 23 -4.26 -0.90 -0.10
C GLY A 23 -3.53 -0.45 1.15
N GLY A 24 -2.50 -1.20 1.55
CA GLY A 24 -1.72 -0.92 2.77
C GLY A 24 -0.77 0.27 2.63
N GLY A 25 -0.16 0.44 1.45
CA GLY A 25 0.76 1.53 1.19
C GLY A 25 0.03 2.84 0.87
N ILE A 26 -0.57 2.93 -0.32
CA ILE A 26 -1.04 4.20 -0.88
C ILE A 26 -2.23 4.76 -0.10
N PHE A 27 -3.17 3.91 0.31
CA PHE A 27 -4.41 4.36 0.96
C PHE A 27 -4.32 4.39 2.48
N SER A 28 -3.79 3.34 3.11
CA SER A 28 -3.73 3.30 4.58
C SER A 28 -2.68 4.22 5.19
N LEU A 29 -1.57 4.55 4.51
CA LEU A 29 -0.55 5.44 5.09
C LEU A 29 -1.09 6.87 5.30
N PRO A 30 -1.60 7.59 4.28
CA PRO A 30 -2.18 8.92 4.49
C PRO A 30 -3.37 8.86 5.44
N GLN A 31 -4.24 7.84 5.33
CA GLN A 31 -5.41 7.72 6.17
C GLN A 31 -5.05 7.57 7.66
N ASN A 32 -4.08 6.71 8.00
CA ASN A 32 -3.67 6.50 9.39
C ASN A 32 -2.88 7.71 9.95
N MET A 33 -2.14 8.43 9.10
CA MET A 33 -1.48 9.68 9.50
C MET A 33 -2.50 10.82 9.70
N ALA A 34 -3.49 10.95 8.82
CA ALA A 34 -4.56 11.96 8.90
C ALA A 34 -5.51 11.73 10.07
N ALA A 35 -5.65 10.49 10.54
CA ALA A 35 -6.40 10.21 11.77
C ALA A 35 -5.81 10.87 13.02
N ARG A 36 -4.54 11.33 12.98
CA ARG A 36 -3.80 11.87 14.14
C ARG A 36 -3.19 13.24 13.90
N ALA A 37 -3.19 13.74 12.68
CA ALA A 37 -2.53 14.97 12.26
C ALA A 37 -3.36 15.74 11.21
N ASP A 38 -3.08 17.04 11.05
CA ASP A 38 -3.72 17.88 10.04
C ASP A 38 -3.46 17.39 8.60
N VAL A 39 -4.51 17.41 7.76
CA VAL A 39 -4.49 16.84 6.40
C VAL A 39 -3.36 17.41 5.52
N GLY A 40 -3.02 18.69 5.71
CA GLY A 40 -1.95 19.36 4.97
C GLY A 40 -0.56 18.81 5.31
N ALA A 41 -0.28 18.56 6.59
CA ALA A 41 0.99 18.00 7.03
C ALA A 41 1.16 16.56 6.52
N VAL A 42 0.06 15.80 6.47
CA VAL A 42 0.05 14.41 5.99
C VAL A 42 0.32 14.29 4.50
N LEU A 43 -0.27 15.17 3.68
CA LEU A 43 -0.01 15.19 2.23
C LEU A 43 1.45 15.54 1.92
N ILE A 44 2.03 16.49 2.65
CA ILE A 44 3.44 16.86 2.50
C ILE A 44 4.35 15.70 2.91
N GLY A 45 4.11 15.11 4.09
CA GLY A 45 4.88 13.97 4.58
C GLY A 45 4.83 12.79 3.62
N TRP A 46 3.64 12.42 3.16
CA TRP A 46 3.45 11.34 2.19
C TRP A 46 4.15 11.61 0.85
N GLY A 47 4.10 12.85 0.36
CA GLY A 47 4.81 13.26 -0.85
C GLY A 47 6.33 13.12 -0.72
N ILE A 48 6.90 13.51 0.42
CA ILE A 48 8.34 13.34 0.69
C ILE A 48 8.73 11.86 0.66
N THR A 49 7.95 10.98 1.30
CA THR A 49 8.22 9.54 1.31
C THR A 49 8.15 8.95 -0.10
N ALA A 50 7.15 9.37 -0.90
CA ALA A 50 7.01 8.93 -2.29
C ALA A 50 8.21 9.38 -3.14
N VAL A 51 8.63 10.63 -3.03
CA VAL A 51 9.80 11.17 -3.74
C VAL A 51 11.07 10.45 -3.31
N GLY A 52 11.27 10.18 -2.01
CA GLY A 52 12.42 9.43 -1.51
C GLY A 52 12.47 7.99 -2.06
N MET A 53 11.34 7.29 -2.09
CA MET A 53 11.25 5.95 -2.70
C MET A 53 11.55 5.97 -4.20
N LEU A 54 11.08 6.99 -4.93
CA LEU A 54 11.42 7.15 -6.35
C LEU A 54 12.92 7.40 -6.54
N ALA A 55 13.52 8.27 -5.74
CA ALA A 55 14.97 8.52 -5.81
C ALA A 55 15.78 7.23 -5.56
N LEU A 56 15.37 6.38 -4.61
CA LEU A 56 15.97 5.07 -4.37
C LEU A 56 15.73 4.06 -5.49
N ALA A 57 14.62 4.16 -6.21
CA ALA A 57 14.31 3.28 -7.34
C ALA A 57 15.06 3.66 -8.61
N PHE A 58 15.45 4.93 -8.75
CA PHE A 58 16.17 5.48 -9.91
C PHE A 58 17.70 5.49 -9.77
N VAL A 59 18.24 5.11 -8.61
CA VAL A 59 19.69 4.97 -8.35
C VAL A 59 20.07 3.50 -8.27
#